data_AF-A0A416FX69-F1
#
_entry.id   AF-A0A416FX69-F1
#
_cell.length_a   1.000
_cell.length_b   1.000
_cell.length_c   1.000
_cell.angle_alpha   90.00
_cell.angle_beta   90.00
_cell.angle_gamma   90.00
#
_symmetry.space_group_name_H-M   'P 1'
#
loop_
_entity.id
_entity.type
_entity.pdbx_description
1 polymer ?
#
loop_
_entity_poly.entity_id
_entity_poly.type
_entity_poly.pdbx_seq_one_letter_code
_entity_poly.pdbx_strand_id
1 'polypeptide(L)'
;MYRPTTVQKLQSAIKNHLIQIQNVQVRRKGSNDTRTITPEQFTENLDFLMESGIFSDAVDIRYEFKDITVHFHIGYMSQCDNSTDAQADLSDGVTPEQIKEHFAVPLE
;
A
#
# COMPACT_ATOMS: atom_id res chain seq x y z
N MET A 1 7.27 3.08 -13.18
CA MET A 1 6.54 4.37 -13.13
C MET A 1 5.57 4.28 -11.99
N TYR A 2 5.70 5.18 -11.02
CA TYR A 2 4.83 5.20 -9.84
C TYR A 2 3.43 5.71 -10.21
N ARG A 3 2.41 4.95 -9.80
CA ARG A 3 1.00 5.32 -9.96
C ARG A 3 0.38 5.58 -8.59
N PRO A 4 -0.46 6.63 -8.44
CA PRO A 4 -1.17 6.87 -7.19
C PRO A 4 -2.26 5.81 -6.98
N THR A 5 -2.57 5.53 -5.72
CA THR A 5 -3.77 4.81 -5.28
C THR A 5 -4.20 5.35 -3.90
N THR A 6 -5.24 4.78 -3.31
CA THR A 6 -5.77 5.21 -2.00
C THR A 6 -5.70 4.09 -0.96
N VAL A 7 -5.73 4.47 0.32
CA VAL A 7 -5.81 3.53 1.45
C VAL A 7 -6.98 2.57 1.27
N GLN A 8 -8.16 3.11 0.91
CA GLN A 8 -9.37 2.33 0.68
C GLN A 8 -9.20 1.28 -0.42
N LYS A 9 -8.59 1.65 -1.55
CA LYS A 9 -8.37 0.73 -2.67
C LYS A 9 -7.37 -0.36 -2.30
N LEU A 10 -6.28 0.00 -1.61
CA LEU A 10 -5.30 -0.97 -1.09
C LEU A 10 -5.94 -1.96 -0.11
N GLN A 11 -6.66 -1.46 0.89
CA GLN A 11 -7.39 -2.29 1.86
C GLN A 11 -8.38 -3.22 1.15
N SER A 12 -9.15 -2.70 0.19
CA SER A 12 -10.10 -3.51 -0.59
C SER A 12 -9.40 -4.59 -1.41
N ALA A 13 -8.22 -4.32 -1.98
CA ALA A 13 -7.47 -5.33 -2.73
C ALA A 13 -7.01 -6.49 -1.86
N ILE A 14 -6.61 -6.20 -0.60
CA ILE A 14 -6.24 -7.22 0.39
C ILE A 14 -7.48 -8.01 0.82
N LYS A 15 -8.58 -7.32 1.19
CA LYS A 15 -9.83 -7.96 1.65
C LYS A 15 -10.52 -8.80 0.59
N ASN A 16 -10.42 -8.39 -0.68
CA ASN A 16 -11.00 -9.13 -1.81
C ASN A 16 -10.05 -10.20 -2.38
N HIS A 17 -8.91 -10.47 -1.72
CA HIS A 17 -7.92 -11.45 -2.16
C HIS A 17 -7.45 -11.23 -3.60
N LEU A 18 -7.25 -9.97 -3.99
CA LEU A 18 -6.64 -9.65 -5.29
C LEU A 18 -5.11 -9.73 -5.21
N ILE A 19 -4.59 -9.40 -4.04
CA ILE A 19 -3.16 -9.42 -3.71
C ILE A 19 -2.95 -10.05 -2.35
N GLN A 20 -1.75 -10.58 -2.13
CA GLN A 20 -1.30 -11.08 -0.84
C GLN A 20 -0.03 -10.35 -0.42
N ILE A 21 -0.08 -9.68 0.73
CA ILE A 21 1.08 -8.97 1.29
C ILE A 21 2.13 -9.98 1.75
N GLN A 22 3.35 -9.83 1.27
CA GLN A 22 4.48 -10.73 1.55
C GLN A 22 5.46 -10.13 2.55
N ASN A 23 5.75 -8.83 2.40
CA ASN A 23 6.76 -8.16 3.20
C ASN A 23 6.41 -6.68 3.39
N VAL A 24 6.67 -6.16 4.59
CA VAL A 24 6.41 -4.77 4.94
C VAL A 24 7.56 -4.21 5.77
N GLN A 25 8.18 -3.15 5.26
CA GLN A 25 9.28 -2.46 5.92
C GLN A 25 8.90 -1.02 6.22
N VAL A 26 8.97 -0.65 7.49
CA VAL A 26 8.78 0.72 7.97
C VAL A 26 10.16 1.36 8.15
N ARG A 27 10.33 2.58 7.65
CA ARG A 27 11.57 3.36 7.78
C ARG A 27 11.28 4.67 8.48
N ARG A 28 12.12 5.05 9.45
CA ARG A 28 12.12 6.40 10.01
C ARG A 28 12.82 7.35 9.02
N LYS A 29 12.16 8.44 8.66
CA LYS A 29 12.72 9.47 7.79
C LYS A 29 13.82 10.23 8.51
N GLY A 30 14.89 10.55 7.79
CA GLY A 30 16.04 11.24 8.35
C GLY A 30 16.98 10.36 9.18
N SER A 31 16.70 9.05 9.31
CA SER A 31 17.63 8.08 9.86
C SER A 31 17.72 6.82 8.98
N ASN A 32 18.65 5.93 9.33
CA ASN A 32 18.75 4.60 8.69
C ASN A 32 17.95 3.53 9.45
N ASP A 33 17.09 3.94 10.39
CA ASP A 33 16.34 3.00 11.22
C ASP A 33 15.21 2.38 10.40
N THR A 34 15.27 1.06 10.25
CA THR A 34 14.24 0.29 9.57
C THR A 34 13.77 -0.87 10.44
N ARG A 35 12.50 -1.19 10.34
CA ARG A 35 11.91 -2.36 11.01
C ARG A 35 10.94 -3.05 10.08
N THR A 36 10.83 -4.36 10.21
CA THR A 36 9.82 -5.16 9.52
C THR A 36 8.59 -5.30 10.41
N ILE A 37 7.40 -5.24 9.80
CA ILE A 37 6.15 -5.65 10.45
C ILE A 37 5.52 -6.81 9.68
N THR A 38 4.65 -7.56 10.34
CA THR A 38 3.99 -8.69 9.68
C THR A 38 2.89 -8.19 8.74
N PRO A 39 2.52 -8.99 7.70
CA PRO A 39 1.37 -8.71 6.84
C PRO A 39 0.06 -8.46 7.62
N GLU A 40 -0.15 -9.17 8.72
CA GLU A 40 -1.32 -9.04 9.58
C GLU A 40 -1.32 -7.67 10.27
N GLN A 41 -0.21 -7.30 10.92
CA GLN A 41 -0.06 -6.00 11.55
C GLN A 41 -0.24 -4.84 10.56
N PHE A 42 0.26 -5.00 9.33
CA PHE A 42 0.05 -4.01 8.28
C PHE A 42 -1.42 -3.86 7.90
N THR A 43 -2.14 -4.98 7.77
CA THR A 43 -3.57 -4.99 7.45
C THR A 43 -4.40 -4.38 8.57
N GLU A 44 -4.10 -4.71 9.83
CA GLU A 44 -4.74 -4.11 11.02
C GLU A 44 -4.54 -2.58 11.06
N ASN A 45 -3.34 -2.10 10.72
CA ASN A 45 -3.07 -0.66 10.66
C ASN A 45 -3.88 0.05 9.56
N LEU A 46 -4.05 -0.60 8.39
CA LEU A 46 -4.89 -0.06 7.32
C LEU A 46 -6.37 -0.03 7.72
N ASP A 47 -6.84 -1.07 8.41
CA ASP A 47 -8.20 -1.14 8.94
C ASP A 47 -8.45 -0.04 9.97
N PHE A 48 -7.54 0.13 10.93
CA PHE A 48 -7.61 1.21 11.91
C PHE A 48 -7.63 2.60 11.25
N LEU A 49 -6.79 2.83 10.24
CA LEU A 49 -6.75 4.10 9.52
C LEU A 49 -8.09 4.39 8.83
N MET A 50 -8.68 3.39 8.18
CA MET A 50 -10.00 3.51 7.54
C MET A 50 -11.14 3.72 8.53
N GLU A 51 -11.13 3.01 9.66
CA GLU A 51 -12.15 3.13 10.72
C GLU A 51 -12.06 4.46 11.47
N SER A 52 -10.86 5.00 11.64
CA SER A 52 -10.65 6.27 12.32
C SER A 52 -11.29 7.47 11.59
N GLY A 53 -11.51 7.36 10.28
CA GLY A 53 -12.00 8.46 9.44
C GLY A 53 -11.05 9.66 9.35
N ILE A 54 -9.85 9.55 9.91
CA ILE A 54 -8.88 10.63 10.02
C ILE A 54 -7.82 10.44 8.95
N PHE A 55 -7.73 11.41 8.04
CA PHE A 55 -6.60 11.57 7.10
C PHE A 55 -6.32 10.37 6.17
N SER A 56 -7.25 9.42 5.97
CA SER A 56 -7.08 8.32 5.00
C SER A 56 -6.78 8.85 3.59
N ASP A 57 -7.40 9.97 3.21
CA ASP A 57 -7.22 10.63 1.92
C ASP A 57 -5.93 11.47 1.87
N ALA A 58 -5.32 11.76 3.02
CA ALA A 58 -4.06 12.50 3.11
C ALA A 58 -2.83 11.58 3.04
N VAL A 59 -3.02 10.25 3.07
CA VAL A 59 -1.93 9.29 2.94
C VAL A 59 -1.56 9.13 1.46
N ASP A 60 -0.39 9.63 1.10
CA ASP A 60 0.26 9.35 -0.19
C ASP A 60 0.57 7.85 -0.29
N ILE A 61 -0.10 7.17 -1.22
CA ILE A 61 0.23 5.81 -1.61
C ILE A 61 0.56 5.80 -3.10
N ARG A 62 1.75 5.31 -3.41
CA ARG A 62 2.18 5.06 -4.78
C ARG A 62 2.52 3.60 -4.94
N TYR A 63 2.26 3.05 -6.10
CA TYR A 63 2.62 1.69 -6.41
C TYR A 63 3.28 1.56 -7.79
N GLU A 64 4.06 0.50 -7.95
CA GLU A 64 4.57 0.06 -9.22
C GLU A 64 4.60 -1.47 -9.30
N PHE A 65 4.65 -1.98 -10.53
CA PHE A 65 4.88 -3.39 -10.77
C PHE A 65 6.36 -3.64 -11.02
N LYS A 66 6.90 -4.70 -10.41
CA LYS A 66 8.15 -5.34 -10.78
C LYS A 66 7.82 -6.79 -11.11
N ASP A 67 7.80 -7.10 -12.41
CA ASP A 67 7.26 -8.36 -12.94
C ASP A 67 5.81 -8.61 -12.46
N ILE A 68 5.61 -9.61 -11.61
CA ILE A 68 4.31 -9.98 -11.05
C ILE A 68 4.09 -9.47 -9.61
N THR A 69 5.08 -8.81 -9.02
CA THR A 69 5.00 -8.28 -7.65
C THR A 69 4.65 -6.80 -7.68
N VAL A 70 3.69 -6.41 -6.84
CA VAL A 70 3.31 -5.02 -6.60
C VAL A 70 4.14 -4.46 -5.46
N HIS A 71 4.85 -3.37 -5.72
CA HIS A 71 5.58 -2.61 -4.72
C HIS A 71 4.77 -1.36 -4.37
N PHE A 72 4.47 -1.17 -3.10
CA PHE A 72 3.82 0.01 -2.55
C PHE A 72 4.84 0.87 -1.80
N HIS A 73 4.72 2.18 -1.99
CA HIS A 73 5.46 3.22 -1.30
C HIS A 73 4.44 4.14 -0.62
N ILE A 74 4.43 4.11 0.71
CA ILE A 74 3.39 4.72 1.54
C ILE A 74 4.02 5.82 2.40
N GLY A 75 3.41 6.99 2.37
CA GLY A 75 3.75 8.11 3.22
C GLY A 75 5.06 8.80 2.86
N TYR A 76 5.66 8.53 1.70
CA TYR A 76 6.93 9.14 1.30
C TYR A 76 6.83 10.66 1.12
N MET A 77 5.70 11.14 0.58
CA MET A 77 5.44 12.57 0.43
C MET A 77 4.75 13.22 1.65
N SER A 78 4.39 12.42 2.65
CA SER A 78 3.74 12.93 3.87
C SER A 78 4.73 13.61 4.81
N GLN A 79 4.22 14.45 5.73
CA GLN A 79 5.01 15.01 6.83
C GLN A 79 5.19 14.03 8.02
N CYS A 80 4.70 12.79 7.90
CA CYS A 80 4.89 11.78 8.93
C CYS A 80 6.37 11.38 9.05
N ASP A 81 6.81 11.08 10.27
CA ASP A 81 8.17 10.64 10.57
C ASP A 81 8.54 9.30 9.92
N ASN A 82 7.56 8.49 9.53
CA ASN A 82 7.78 7.18 8.94
C ASN A 82 7.30 7.12 7.50
N SER A 83 8.01 6.35 6.68
CA SER A 83 7.53 5.82 5.41
C SER A 83 7.44 4.30 5.49
N THR A 84 6.66 3.70 4.59
CA THR A 84 6.49 2.24 4.55
C THR A 84 6.61 1.75 3.12
N ASP A 85 7.40 0.70 2.92
CA ASP A 85 7.42 -0.08 1.69
C ASP A 85 6.71 -1.40 1.95
N ALA A 86 5.77 -1.77 1.09
CA ALA A 86 5.11 -3.07 1.13
C ALA A 86 5.27 -3.78 -0.21
N GLN A 87 5.40 -5.10 -0.17
CA GLN A 87 5.46 -5.96 -1.33
C GLN A 87 4.28 -6.92 -1.27
N ALA A 88 3.61 -7.08 -2.41
CA ALA A 88 2.49 -7.99 -2.53
C ALA A 88 2.56 -8.76 -3.84
N ASP A 89 2.20 -10.03 -3.80
CA ASP A 89 2.04 -10.83 -5.00
C ASP A 89 0.58 -10.85 -5.43
N LEU A 90 0.35 -11.00 -6.72
CA LEU A 90 -0.98 -11.22 -7.26
C LEU A 90 -1.51 -12.58 -6.80
N SER A 91 -2.78 -12.63 -6.44
CA SER A 91 -3.46 -13.89 -6.17
C SER A 91 -3.72 -14.67 -7.47
N ASP A 92 -3.95 -15.98 -7.34
CA ASP A 92 -4.14 -16.87 -8.49
C ASP A 92 -5.25 -16.36 -9.44
N GLY A 93 -4.92 -16.24 -10.72
CA GLY A 93 -5.83 -15.77 -11.75
C GLY A 93 -6.03 -14.25 -11.82
N VAL A 94 -5.39 -13.47 -10.95
CA VAL A 94 -5.41 -12.01 -10.98
C VAL A 94 -4.32 -11.49 -11.92
N THR A 95 -4.69 -10.58 -12.81
CA THR A 95 -3.78 -9.95 -13.78
C THR A 95 -3.31 -8.57 -13.30
N PRO A 96 -2.11 -8.11 -13.73
CA PRO A 96 -1.66 -6.75 -13.47
C PRO A 96 -2.65 -5.68 -13.96
N GLU A 97 -3.37 -5.93 -15.05
CA GLU A 97 -4.37 -5.04 -15.63
C GLU A 97 -5.55 -4.83 -14.68
N GLN A 98 -6.10 -5.91 -14.12
CA GLN A 98 -7.18 -5.83 -13.13
C GLN A 98 -6.77 -5.01 -11.90
N ILE A 99 -5.54 -5.17 -11.43
CA ILE A 99 -5.02 -4.38 -10.31
C ILE A 99 -4.86 -2.90 -10.69
N LYS A 100 -4.40 -2.60 -11.91
CA LYS A 100 -4.30 -1.22 -12.39
C LYS A 100 -5.68 -0.55 -12.46
N GLU A 101 -6.69 -1.26 -12.92
CA GLU A 101 -8.08 -0.78 -12.95
C GLU A 101 -8.63 -0.56 -11.54
N HIS A 102 -8.41 -1.53 -10.63
CA HIS A 102 -8.83 -1.42 -9.23
C HIS A 102 -8.17 -0.23 -8.52
N PHE A 103 -6.89 0.02 -8.78
CA PHE A 103 -6.12 1.12 -8.18
C PHE A 103 -6.25 2.47 -8.89
N ALA A 104 -6.89 2.52 -10.06
CA ALA A 104 -7.06 3.77 -10.80
C ALA A 104 -7.82 4.79 -9.94
N VAL A 105 -7.23 5.97 -9.77
CA VAL A 105 -7.89 7.13 -9.15
C VAL A 105 -8.42 8.01 -10.28
N PRO A 106 -9.72 8.38 -10.30
CA PRO A 106 -10.24 9.26 -11.32
C PRO A 106 -9.50 10.61 -11.27
N LEU A 107 -9.17 11.14 -12.44
CA LEU A 107 -8.66 12.50 -12.57
C LEU A 107 -9.85 13.44 -12.36
N GLU A 108 -9.83 14.22 -11.28
CA GLU A 108 -10.72 15.37 -11.10
C GLU A 108 -10.38 16.50 -12.08
#